data_AF-A0A9W8MNU4-F1
#
_entry.id   AF-A0A9W8MNU4-F1
#
_cell.length_a   1.000
_cell.length_b   1.000
_cell.length_c   1.000
_cell.angle_alpha   90.00
_cell.angle_beta   90.00
_cell.angle_gamma   90.00
#
_symmetry.space_group_name_H-M   'P 1'
#
loop_
_entity.id
_entity.type
_entity.pdbx_description
1 polymer ?
#
loop_
_entity_poly.entity_id
_entity_poly.type
_entity_poly.pdbx_seq_one_letter_code
_entity_poly.pdbx_strand_id
1 'polypeptide(L)'
;MKLFKKRSAGLGCTLILYVDNGDIIVQCPEIDTNCVMLWHAYGIVFELFTKSGLALEHDKTELFHFTRARTGFDRSLDLGYAPYTGDNPLRPKTYWRYLGFYFDRKLTFQEHVSYYTMKALTTVMAMRMLGNSTRGLSPCNKRILYRACMVPITTYSHRLWYFEGAKNKGALKSLASMQRKAACWIMGAFRTSPTGGVESLAGLPPICLHLHKLSQRAVFHTATFSDSHPLRSLMRGEHAKTVIPALGASCWMSADRQKMVRDAVTETNGKIHTLTEVFSPTAEENTPGERLPDRHQGRVLFDEFDPKGEDALPKRRSFLDTLQRQAAQQRGTLP
;
A
#
# COMPACT_ATOMS: atom_id res chain seq x y z
N MET A 1 -11.06 4.04 10.18
CA MET A 1 -9.80 3.60 10.79
C MET A 1 -9.65 4.24 12.17
N LYS A 2 -10.04 3.52 13.23
CA LYS A 2 -9.71 3.86 14.62
C LYS A 2 -8.62 2.86 15.05
N LEU A 3 -7.42 3.01 14.50
CA LEU A 3 -6.28 2.16 14.88
C LEU A 3 -5.87 2.40 16.34
N PHE A 4 -6.05 3.64 16.83
CA PHE A 4 -5.79 4.00 18.21
C PHE A 4 -7.10 4.42 18.87
N LYS A 5 -7.72 3.52 19.63
CA LYS A 5 -8.82 3.87 20.55
C LYS A 5 -8.27 3.81 21.98
N LYS A 6 -8.53 4.90 22.71
CA LYS A 6 -8.35 5.10 24.15
C LYS A 6 -8.41 3.76 24.91
N ARG A 7 -7.28 3.27 25.42
CA ARG A 7 -7.28 2.20 26.42
C ARG A 7 -8.06 2.73 27.63
N SER A 8 -9.09 2.00 28.03
CA SER A 8 -9.66 2.12 29.37
C SER A 8 -8.70 1.39 30.30
N ALA A 9 -8.04 2.14 31.18
CA ALA A 9 -7.01 1.72 32.14
C ALA A 9 -5.62 1.40 31.54
N GLY A 10 -4.69 2.34 31.71
CA GLY A 10 -3.24 2.15 31.55
C GLY A 10 -2.56 3.25 30.75
N LEU A 11 -1.65 4.00 31.38
CA LEU A 11 -0.62 4.78 30.69
C LEU A 11 0.26 3.79 29.92
N GLY A 12 0.38 3.94 28.60
CA GLY A 12 1.24 3.10 27.77
C GLY A 12 2.28 3.97 27.09
N CYS A 13 3.56 3.75 27.40
CA CYS A 13 4.70 4.23 26.62
C CYS A 13 5.36 3.02 25.96
N THR A 14 5.56 3.08 24.64
CA THR A 14 6.16 2.00 23.86
C THR A 14 7.28 2.58 23.02
N LEU A 15 8.47 1.98 23.11
CA LEU A 15 9.59 2.29 22.24
C LEU A 15 9.62 1.27 21.09
N ILE A 16 9.61 1.74 19.85
CA ILE A 16 9.82 0.92 18.66
C ILE A 16 11.13 1.35 18.02
N LEU A 17 11.99 0.40 17.69
CA LEU A 17 13.26 0.65 17.01
C LEU A 17 13.29 -0.15 15.71
N TYR A 18 13.67 0.50 14.63
CA TYR A 18 14.02 -0.12 13.36
C TYR A 18 15.39 0.41 12.91
N VAL A 19 16.43 -0.40 13.13
CA VAL A 19 17.82 -0.01 12.89
C VAL A 19 18.15 1.28 13.66
N ASP A 20 18.30 2.40 12.97
CA ASP A 20 18.62 3.73 13.50
C ASP A 20 17.37 4.59 13.79
N ASN A 21 16.20 4.19 13.27
CA ASN A 21 14.96 4.94 13.47
C ASN A 21 14.25 4.46 14.74
N GLY A 22 13.96 5.40 15.65
CA GLY A 22 13.27 5.11 16.90
C GLY A 22 12.02 5.95 17.11
N ASP A 23 10.94 5.29 17.53
CA ASP A 23 9.66 5.91 17.82
C ASP A 23 9.29 5.70 19.29
N ILE A 24 8.99 6.79 19.99
CA ILE A 24 8.37 6.76 21.32
C ILE A 24 6.87 7.01 21.14
N ILE A 25 6.08 5.98 21.38
CA ILE A 25 4.62 6.02 21.24
C ILE A 25 3.99 6.09 22.61
N VAL A 26 3.23 7.15 22.86
CA VAL A 26 2.47 7.33 24.08
C VAL A 26 0.97 7.36 23.77
N GLN A 27 0.18 6.71 24.61
CA GLN A 27 -1.27 6.69 24.49
C GLN A 27 -1.98 7.05 25.80
N CYS A 28 -2.63 8.22 25.81
CA CYS A 28 -3.52 8.68 26.87
C CYS A 28 -4.75 9.45 26.30
N PRO A 29 -5.83 9.56 27.10
CA PRO A 29 -7.00 10.40 26.83
C PRO A 29 -6.73 11.83 26.39
N GLU A 30 -5.73 12.43 27.00
CA GLU A 30 -5.46 13.86 27.00
C GLU A 30 -4.07 14.11 26.40
N ILE A 31 -3.98 15.11 25.52
CA ILE A 31 -2.75 15.42 24.79
C ILE A 31 -1.68 15.91 25.77
N ASP A 32 -2.06 16.66 26.80
CA ASP A 32 -1.11 17.21 27.77
C ASP A 32 -0.42 16.12 28.58
N THR A 33 -1.18 15.11 29.01
CA THR A 33 -0.60 13.93 29.66
C THR A 33 0.34 13.18 28.71
N ASN A 34 0.01 13.06 27.42
CA ASN A 34 0.90 12.44 26.45
C ASN A 34 2.21 13.22 26.30
N CYS A 35 2.16 14.56 26.27
CA CYS A 35 3.33 15.42 26.16
C CYS A 35 4.27 15.27 27.36
N VAL A 36 3.74 15.26 28.58
CA VAL A 36 4.53 15.06 29.81
C VAL A 36 5.17 13.66 29.82
N MET A 37 4.42 12.64 29.42
CA MET A 37 4.94 11.28 29.30
C MET A 37 6.04 11.16 28.22
N LEU A 38 5.86 11.81 27.07
CA LEU A 38 6.85 11.84 26.00
C LEU A 38 8.14 12.51 26.48
N TRP A 39 8.02 13.64 27.19
CA TRP A 39 9.16 14.33 27.80
C TRP A 39 9.94 13.41 28.74
N HIS A 40 9.26 12.74 29.66
CA HIS A 40 9.90 11.83 30.61
C HIS A 40 10.53 10.61 29.92
N ALA A 41 9.82 10.00 28.97
CA ALA A 41 10.32 8.86 28.21
C ALA A 41 11.54 9.22 27.36
N TYR A 42 11.52 10.40 26.74
CA TYR A 42 12.64 10.93 25.98
C TYR A 42 13.88 11.12 26.84
N GLY A 43 13.73 11.69 28.04
CA GLY A 43 14.84 11.86 29.00
C GLY A 43 15.51 10.52 29.36
N ILE A 44 14.72 9.48 29.65
CA ILE A 44 15.26 8.13 29.92
C ILE A 44 16.04 7.60 28.71
N VAL A 45 15.47 7.70 27.51
CA VAL A 45 16.11 7.20 26.28
C VAL A 45 17.41 7.98 26.01
N PHE A 46 17.39 9.31 26.17
CA PHE A 46 18.56 10.16 26.00
C PHE A 46 19.69 9.76 26.96
N GLU A 47 19.39 9.56 28.24
CA GLU A 47 20.39 9.11 29.21
C GLU A 47 20.98 7.74 28.86
N LEU A 48 20.13 6.79 28.45
CA LEU A 48 20.57 5.44 28.09
C LEU A 48 21.49 5.44 26.87
N PHE A 49 21.14 6.23 25.84
CA PHE A 49 21.96 6.37 24.63
C PHE A 49 23.30 7.02 24.98
N THR A 50 23.28 8.10 25.76
CA THR A 50 24.49 8.81 26.20
C THR A 50 25.42 7.89 26.99
N LYS A 51 24.86 7.12 27.95
CA LYS A 51 25.64 6.12 28.73
C LYS A 51 26.22 5.01 27.85
N SER A 52 25.59 4.72 26.71
CA SER A 52 26.05 3.74 25.73
C SER A 52 27.03 4.32 24.70
N GLY A 53 27.41 5.60 24.82
CA GLY A 53 28.30 6.28 23.86
C GLY A 53 27.64 6.64 22.54
N LEU A 54 26.30 6.64 22.47
CA LEU A 54 25.52 7.02 21.30
C LEU A 54 24.97 8.44 21.45
N ALA A 55 24.97 9.20 20.37
CA ALA A 55 24.35 10.53 20.32
C ALA A 55 23.00 10.46 19.61
N LEU A 56 21.96 11.05 20.21
CA LEU A 56 20.68 11.25 19.55
C LEU A 56 20.75 12.50 18.67
N GLU A 57 20.41 12.36 17.40
CA GLU A 57 20.36 13.49 16.48
C GLU A 57 19.05 14.25 16.69
N HIS A 58 19.07 15.19 17.62
CA HIS A 58 17.89 15.93 18.03
C HIS A 58 17.19 16.61 16.83
N ASP A 59 17.93 17.19 15.88
CA ASP A 59 17.38 17.89 14.70
C ASP A 59 16.48 17.02 13.81
N LYS A 60 16.62 15.68 13.87
CA LYS A 60 15.77 14.72 13.14
C LYS A 60 14.54 14.28 13.93
N THR A 61 14.42 14.69 15.19
CA THR A 61 13.29 14.30 16.05
C THR A 61 12.02 15.00 15.58
N GLU A 62 10.97 14.24 15.32
CA GLU A 62 9.67 14.76 14.91
C GLU A 62 8.60 14.47 15.95
N LEU A 63 7.76 15.46 16.24
CA LEU A 63 6.55 15.27 17.05
C LEU A 63 5.35 15.07 16.14
N PHE A 64 4.51 14.09 16.46
CA PHE A 64 3.28 13.85 15.72
C PHE A 64 2.14 13.35 16.62
N HIS A 65 0.94 13.88 16.39
CA HIS A 65 -0.24 13.50 17.16
C HIS A 65 -1.27 12.76 16.29
N PHE A 66 -1.54 11.50 16.61
CA PHE A 66 -2.67 10.75 16.04
C PHE A 66 -3.98 11.11 16.76
N THR A 67 -4.71 12.08 16.24
CA THR A 67 -5.98 12.52 16.86
C THR A 67 -7.02 12.93 15.82
N ARG A 68 -8.31 12.80 16.16
CA ARG A 68 -9.42 13.35 15.35
C ARG A 68 -9.97 14.66 15.92
N ALA A 69 -9.41 15.16 17.02
CA ALA A 69 -9.77 16.44 17.61
C ALA A 69 -9.65 17.57 16.57
N ARG A 70 -10.51 18.58 16.68
CA ARG A 70 -10.50 19.74 15.77
C ARG A 70 -9.50 20.81 16.19
N THR A 71 -9.11 20.83 17.47
CA THR A 71 -8.23 21.83 18.09
C THR A 71 -7.28 21.16 19.08
N GLY A 72 -6.22 21.85 19.49
CA GLY A 72 -5.32 21.42 20.57
C GLY A 72 -4.27 20.38 20.17
N PHE A 73 -4.09 20.11 18.88
CA PHE A 73 -3.08 19.16 18.37
C PHE A 73 -1.84 19.86 17.79
N ASP A 74 -1.82 21.19 17.83
CA ASP A 74 -0.77 22.11 17.41
C ASP A 74 0.20 22.46 18.55
N ARG A 75 0.00 21.87 19.74
CA ARG A 75 0.84 22.13 20.91
C ARG A 75 2.26 21.64 20.69
N SER A 76 3.21 22.54 20.88
CA SER A 76 4.63 22.24 20.84
C SER A 76 5.09 21.57 22.15
N LEU A 77 6.10 20.73 22.05
CA LEU A 77 6.73 20.05 23.18
C LEU A 77 8.12 20.63 23.41
N ASP A 78 8.36 21.19 24.59
CA ASP A 78 9.71 21.46 25.05
C ASP A 78 10.32 20.15 25.55
N LEU A 79 11.44 19.72 24.97
CA LEU A 79 12.14 18.52 25.39
C LEU A 79 13.15 18.80 26.50
N GLY A 80 13.56 20.05 26.68
CA GLY A 80 14.63 20.44 27.60
C GLY A 80 16.04 20.10 27.12
N TYR A 81 16.19 19.70 25.84
CA TYR A 81 17.46 19.35 25.21
C TYR A 81 17.63 20.12 23.91
N ALA A 82 18.82 20.67 23.65
CA ALA A 82 19.09 21.42 22.42
C ALA A 82 18.89 20.53 21.17
N PRO A 83 18.28 21.05 20.08
CA PRO A 83 17.85 22.44 19.88
C PRO A 83 16.45 22.75 20.42
N TYR A 84 15.77 21.79 21.04
CA TYR A 84 14.38 21.91 21.50
C TYR A 84 14.30 22.25 22.98
N THR A 85 14.58 23.51 23.27
CA THR A 85 14.53 24.10 24.62
C THR A 85 13.66 25.35 24.54
N GLY A 86 12.78 25.59 25.52
CA GLY A 86 12.05 26.84 25.77
C GLY A 86 11.66 27.66 24.53
N ASP A 87 12.60 28.48 24.05
CA ASP A 87 12.48 29.38 22.90
C ASP A 87 12.23 28.70 21.54
N ASN A 88 12.61 27.43 21.39
CA ASN A 88 12.44 26.67 20.15
C ASN A 88 11.81 25.29 20.42
N PRO A 89 10.54 25.21 20.85
CA PRO A 89 9.94 23.94 21.21
C PRO A 89 9.63 23.11 19.96
N LEU A 90 9.67 21.78 20.10
CA LEU A 90 9.41 20.85 19.02
C LEU A 90 7.94 20.94 18.57
N ARG A 91 7.71 21.39 17.34
CA ARG A 91 6.36 21.60 16.79
C ARG A 91 5.82 20.32 16.13
N PRO A 92 4.53 19.99 16.32
CA PRO A 92 3.91 18.86 15.64
C PRO A 92 3.95 19.02 14.12
N LYS A 93 4.34 17.97 13.40
CA LYS A 93 4.24 17.93 11.93
C LYS A 93 2.80 17.69 11.49
N THR A 94 2.47 18.10 10.26
CA THR A 94 1.14 17.89 9.65
C THR A 94 0.98 16.48 9.07
N TYR A 95 2.08 15.93 8.56
CA TYR A 95 2.24 14.54 8.14
C TYR A 95 3.51 13.98 8.77
N TRP A 96 3.50 12.70 9.12
CA TRP A 96 4.67 12.00 9.64
C TRP A 96 5.16 10.97 8.64
N ARG A 97 6.46 10.99 8.34
CA ARG A 97 7.08 10.03 7.43
C ARG A 97 7.84 8.99 8.23
N TYR A 98 7.42 7.73 8.11
CA TYR A 98 8.09 6.61 8.78
C TYR A 98 8.25 5.44 7.81
N LEU A 99 9.48 4.94 7.66
CA LEU A 99 9.85 3.85 6.75
C LEU A 99 9.28 4.01 5.32
N GLY A 100 9.24 5.26 4.82
CA GLY A 100 8.71 5.59 3.49
C GLY A 100 7.17 5.65 3.39
N PHE A 101 6.45 5.44 4.48
CA PHE A 101 5.01 5.68 4.59
C PHE A 101 4.73 7.09 5.09
N TYR A 102 3.60 7.65 4.69
CA TYR A 102 3.16 8.99 5.09
C TYR A 102 1.87 8.83 5.87
N PHE A 103 1.89 9.28 7.12
CA PHE A 103 0.77 9.16 8.02
C PHE A 103 0.12 10.53 8.22
N ASP A 104 -1.18 10.58 7.96
CA ASP A 104 -2.00 11.73 8.32
C ASP A 104 -2.46 11.58 9.76
N ARG A 105 -2.70 12.71 10.42
CA ARG A 105 -3.25 12.76 11.79
C ARG A 105 -4.51 11.91 12.00
N LYS A 106 -5.36 11.81 10.97
CA LYS A 106 -6.62 11.04 10.99
C LYS A 106 -6.48 9.60 10.46
N LEU A 107 -5.27 9.19 10.07
CA LEU A 107 -4.96 7.92 9.41
C LEU A 107 -5.83 7.70 8.17
N THR A 108 -5.93 8.74 7.35
CA THR A 108 -6.66 8.72 6.08
C THR A 108 -5.80 8.31 4.90
N PHE A 109 -4.48 8.42 5.03
CA PHE A 109 -3.46 8.13 4.00
C PHE A 109 -3.69 8.88 2.68
N GLN A 110 -4.37 10.04 2.73
CA GLN A 110 -4.61 10.86 1.55
C GLN A 110 -3.29 11.45 1.06
N GLU A 111 -2.46 11.95 1.98
CA GLU A 111 -1.15 12.50 1.63
C GLU A 111 -0.25 11.42 1.04
N HIS A 112 -0.27 10.22 1.62
CA HIS A 112 0.49 9.09 1.09
C HIS A 112 0.10 8.75 -0.35
N VAL A 113 -1.19 8.56 -0.61
CA VAL A 113 -1.67 8.25 -1.97
C VAL A 113 -1.38 9.41 -2.91
N SER A 114 -1.55 10.66 -2.47
CA SER A 114 -1.23 11.85 -3.25
C SER A 114 0.24 11.87 -3.66
N TYR A 115 1.15 11.70 -2.71
CA TYR A 115 2.60 11.69 -2.94
C TYR A 115 3.01 10.60 -3.94
N TYR A 116 2.61 9.35 -3.73
CA TYR A 116 2.99 8.25 -4.62
C TYR A 116 2.30 8.32 -5.99
N THR A 117 1.06 8.84 -6.05
CA THR A 117 0.40 9.13 -7.33
C THR A 117 1.14 10.23 -8.09
N MET A 118 1.56 11.30 -7.41
CA MET A 118 2.34 12.38 -8.02
C MET A 118 3.70 11.89 -8.49
N LYS A 119 4.40 11.10 -7.67
CA LYS A 119 5.68 10.47 -8.02
C LYS A 119 5.56 9.57 -9.25
N ALA A 120 4.46 8.82 -9.35
CA ALA A 120 4.19 8.02 -10.55
C ALA A 120 3.84 8.90 -11.76
N LEU A 121 3.08 9.97 -11.58
CA LEU A 121 2.77 10.93 -12.63
C LEU A 121 4.01 11.64 -13.18
N THR A 122 4.90 12.12 -12.32
CA THR A 122 6.16 12.74 -12.75
C THR A 122 7.02 11.74 -13.54
N THR A 123 7.02 10.47 -13.13
CA THR A 123 7.64 9.38 -13.87
C THR A 123 7.05 9.21 -15.27
N VAL A 124 5.70 9.21 -15.42
CA VAL A 124 5.05 9.19 -16.76
C VAL A 124 5.48 10.39 -17.60
N MET A 125 5.49 11.58 -17.00
CA MET A 125 5.82 12.81 -17.73
C MET A 125 7.26 12.77 -18.23
N ALA A 126 8.20 12.25 -17.43
CA ALA A 126 9.57 12.01 -17.86
C ALA A 126 9.65 10.97 -18.99
N MET A 127 8.88 9.88 -18.90
CA MET A 127 8.84 8.84 -19.94
C MET A 127 8.31 9.34 -21.29
N ARG A 128 7.62 10.48 -21.35
CA ARG A 128 7.26 11.12 -22.63
C ARG A 128 8.46 11.51 -23.48
N MET A 129 9.63 11.70 -22.87
CA MET A 129 10.87 11.94 -23.60
C MET A 129 11.34 10.71 -24.40
N LEU A 130 10.87 9.51 -24.05
CA LEU A 130 11.24 8.25 -24.72
C LEU A 130 10.43 7.98 -26.00
N GLY A 131 9.56 8.91 -26.40
CA GLY A 131 8.81 8.81 -27.65
C GLY A 131 7.47 9.52 -27.62
N ASN A 132 7.01 9.91 -28.80
CA ASN A 132 5.69 10.50 -29.04
C ASN A 132 4.78 9.48 -29.77
N SER A 133 3.75 9.98 -30.47
CA SER A 133 2.82 9.15 -31.26
C SER A 133 3.38 8.69 -32.61
N THR A 134 4.43 9.32 -33.12
CA THR A 134 5.02 9.04 -34.44
C THR A 134 6.36 8.32 -34.37
N ARG A 135 7.16 8.53 -33.31
CA ARG A 135 8.51 7.99 -33.14
C ARG A 135 8.78 7.63 -31.67
N GLY A 136 9.69 6.68 -31.45
CA GLY A 136 10.15 6.24 -30.12
C GLY A 136 9.65 4.85 -29.76
N LEU A 137 9.46 4.59 -28.46
CA LEU A 137 9.09 3.26 -27.96
C LEU A 137 7.74 2.76 -28.51
N SER A 138 7.69 1.46 -28.81
CA SER A 138 6.43 0.77 -29.15
C SER A 138 5.46 0.77 -27.96
N PRO A 139 4.13 0.68 -28.19
CA PRO A 139 3.15 0.54 -27.11
C PRO A 139 3.45 -0.61 -26.16
N CYS A 140 3.95 -1.75 -26.67
CA CYS A 140 4.37 -2.89 -25.86
C CYS A 140 5.50 -2.50 -24.88
N ASN A 141 6.54 -1.82 -25.36
CA ASN A 141 7.65 -1.38 -24.51
C ASN A 141 7.21 -0.31 -23.49
N LYS A 142 6.34 0.63 -23.90
CA LYS A 142 5.75 1.61 -22.98
C LYS A 142 4.92 0.94 -21.87
N ARG A 143 4.17 -0.12 -22.21
CA ARG A 143 3.41 -0.92 -21.24
C ARG A 143 4.33 -1.69 -20.28
N ILE A 144 5.46 -2.21 -20.75
CA ILE A 144 6.47 -2.83 -19.88
C ILE A 144 6.99 -1.81 -18.86
N LEU A 145 7.36 -0.60 -19.30
CA LEU A 145 7.79 0.48 -18.41
C LEU A 145 6.71 0.86 -17.38
N TYR A 146 5.46 0.96 -17.80
CA TYR A 146 4.34 1.18 -16.88
C TYR A 146 4.27 0.11 -15.79
N ARG A 147 4.32 -1.17 -16.17
CA ARG A 147 4.24 -2.29 -15.23
C ARG A 147 5.46 -2.39 -14.32
N ALA A 148 6.65 -2.12 -14.85
CA ALA A 148 7.90 -2.28 -14.11
C ALA A 148 8.18 -1.10 -13.17
N CYS A 149 7.87 0.13 -13.58
CA CYS A 149 8.24 1.32 -12.82
C CYS A 149 7.05 1.93 -12.07
N MET A 150 5.88 2.02 -12.69
CA MET A 150 4.78 2.79 -12.12
C MET A 150 3.86 1.98 -11.21
N VAL A 151 3.53 0.75 -11.60
CA VAL A 151 2.69 -0.12 -10.78
C VAL A 151 3.32 -0.31 -9.39
N PRO A 152 4.63 -0.57 -9.21
CA PRO A 152 5.22 -0.69 -7.88
C PRO A 152 5.15 0.61 -7.07
N ILE A 153 5.38 1.77 -7.69
CA ILE A 153 5.29 3.07 -7.00
C ILE A 153 3.86 3.33 -6.51
N THR A 154 2.86 3.08 -7.37
CA THR A 154 1.46 3.44 -7.11
C THR A 154 0.75 2.48 -6.17
N THR A 155 1.18 1.22 -6.17
CA THR A 155 0.64 0.16 -5.30
C THR A 155 1.41 -0.01 -3.99
N TYR A 156 2.48 0.78 -3.82
CA TYR A 156 3.22 0.85 -2.56
C TYR A 156 2.27 1.18 -1.42
N SER A 157 2.41 0.42 -0.32
CA SER A 157 1.59 0.53 0.88
C SER A 157 0.08 0.30 0.73
N HIS A 158 -0.43 -0.19 -0.41
CA HIS A 158 -1.88 -0.26 -0.61
C HIS A 158 -2.63 -0.95 0.55
N ARG A 159 -2.04 -1.96 1.21
CA ARG A 159 -2.63 -2.61 2.39
C ARG A 159 -2.89 -1.65 3.57
N LEU A 160 -2.18 -0.54 3.72
CA LEU A 160 -2.43 0.43 4.80
C LEU A 160 -3.76 1.16 4.64
N TRP A 161 -4.26 1.35 3.42
CA TRP A 161 -5.41 2.24 3.15
C TRP A 161 -6.48 1.62 2.25
N TYR A 162 -6.19 0.50 1.60
CA TYR A 162 -7.10 -0.29 0.78
C TYR A 162 -7.43 -1.61 1.49
N PHE A 163 -8.58 -1.61 2.16
CA PHE A 163 -9.17 -2.75 2.86
C PHE A 163 -10.69 -2.59 2.89
N GLU A 164 -11.39 -3.64 3.29
CA GLU A 164 -12.84 -3.68 3.31
C GLU A 164 -13.46 -2.61 4.24
N GLY A 165 -14.37 -1.80 3.68
CA GLY A 165 -15.00 -0.69 4.40
C GLY A 165 -14.13 0.57 4.55
N ALA A 166 -12.95 0.63 3.91
CA ALA A 166 -12.16 1.86 3.81
C ALA A 166 -12.85 2.93 2.95
N LYS A 167 -12.78 4.20 3.37
CA LYS A 167 -13.29 5.34 2.60
C LYS A 167 -12.19 5.87 1.67
N ASN A 168 -11.97 5.20 0.55
CA ASN A 168 -10.84 5.43 -0.36
C ASN A 168 -11.25 5.93 -1.77
N LYS A 169 -12.50 6.39 -1.96
CA LYS A 169 -13.00 6.89 -3.26
C LYS A 169 -12.10 7.98 -3.88
N GLY A 170 -11.63 8.94 -3.07
CA GLY A 170 -10.73 10.00 -3.52
C GLY A 170 -9.36 9.47 -3.98
N ALA A 171 -8.77 8.58 -3.19
CA ALA A 171 -7.52 7.90 -3.51
C ALA A 171 -7.62 7.12 -4.84
N LEU A 172 -8.69 6.33 -5.01
CA LEU A 172 -8.94 5.58 -6.24
C LEU A 172 -9.16 6.48 -7.45
N LYS A 173 -9.85 7.63 -7.28
CA LYS A 173 -10.03 8.62 -8.36
C LYS A 173 -8.69 9.22 -8.80
N SER A 174 -7.82 9.55 -7.85
CA SER A 174 -6.48 10.09 -8.13
C SER A 174 -5.63 9.08 -8.92
N LEU A 175 -5.61 7.82 -8.46
CA LEU A 175 -4.90 6.74 -9.13
C LEU A 175 -5.47 6.43 -10.52
N ALA A 176 -6.80 6.43 -10.70
CA ALA A 176 -7.43 6.22 -11.99
C ALA A 176 -7.10 7.36 -12.98
N SER A 177 -7.02 8.61 -12.51
CA SER A 177 -6.59 9.75 -13.32
C SER A 177 -5.14 9.59 -13.79
N MET A 178 -4.26 9.10 -12.91
CA MET A 178 -2.88 8.78 -13.26
C MET A 178 -2.80 7.64 -14.28
N GLN A 179 -3.52 6.54 -14.05
CA GLN A 179 -3.54 5.40 -14.97
C GLN A 179 -4.06 5.81 -16.34
N ARG A 180 -5.11 6.63 -16.42
CA ARG A 180 -5.60 7.19 -17.69
C ARG A 180 -4.50 7.95 -18.44
N LYS A 181 -3.74 8.82 -17.77
CA LYS A 181 -2.65 9.57 -18.40
C LYS A 181 -1.55 8.64 -18.93
N ALA A 182 -1.26 7.57 -18.20
CA ALA A 182 -0.31 6.55 -18.61
C ALA A 182 -0.82 5.74 -19.82
N ALA A 183 -2.09 5.32 -19.79
CA ALA A 183 -2.74 4.58 -20.87
C ALA A 183 -2.77 5.41 -22.17
N CYS A 184 -3.10 6.71 -22.09
CA CYS A 184 -3.03 7.60 -23.24
C CYS A 184 -1.60 7.72 -23.80
N TRP A 185 -0.57 7.77 -22.93
CA TRP A 185 0.82 7.81 -23.39
C TRP A 185 1.27 6.49 -24.05
N ILE A 186 0.89 5.35 -23.48
CA ILE A 186 1.16 4.02 -24.05
C ILE A 186 0.58 3.91 -25.46
N MET A 187 -0.70 4.28 -25.63
CA MET A 187 -1.41 4.16 -26.90
C MET A 187 -1.18 5.33 -27.87
N GLY A 188 -0.56 6.42 -27.42
CA GLY A 188 -0.54 7.67 -28.19
C GLY A 188 -1.94 8.26 -28.42
N ALA A 189 -2.89 7.95 -27.54
CA ALA A 189 -4.30 8.34 -27.70
C ALA A 189 -4.55 9.81 -27.33
N PHE A 190 -5.61 10.39 -27.92
CA PHE A 190 -6.04 11.75 -27.60
C PHE A 190 -6.48 11.89 -26.14
N ARG A 191 -6.38 13.11 -25.60
CA ARG A 191 -6.83 13.41 -24.23
C ARG A 191 -8.32 13.16 -24.04
N THR A 192 -9.11 13.32 -25.09
CA THR A 192 -10.57 13.12 -25.14
C THR A 192 -10.98 11.66 -25.25
N SER A 193 -10.07 10.73 -25.51
CA SER A 193 -10.39 9.32 -25.66
C SER A 193 -11.04 8.72 -24.40
N PRO A 194 -12.06 7.84 -24.52
CA PRO A 194 -12.73 7.23 -23.38
C PRO A 194 -11.79 6.40 -22.51
N THR A 195 -11.84 6.56 -21.18
CA THR A 195 -10.90 5.90 -20.24
C THR A 195 -10.93 4.38 -20.33
N GLY A 196 -12.11 3.76 -20.20
CA GLY A 196 -12.21 2.30 -20.24
C GLY A 196 -11.71 1.70 -21.56
N GLY A 197 -11.94 2.40 -22.68
CA GLY A 197 -11.44 1.99 -23.99
C GLY A 197 -9.92 2.04 -24.09
N VAL A 198 -9.31 3.15 -23.70
CA VAL A 198 -7.84 3.31 -23.77
C VAL A 198 -7.13 2.39 -22.79
N GLU A 199 -7.66 2.19 -21.59
CA GLU A 199 -7.09 1.24 -20.62
C GLU A 199 -7.17 -0.20 -21.14
N SER A 200 -8.32 -0.60 -21.71
CA SER A 200 -8.50 -1.92 -22.31
C SER A 200 -7.53 -2.16 -23.47
N LEU A 201 -7.42 -1.21 -24.41
CA LEU A 201 -6.50 -1.30 -25.55
C LEU A 201 -5.02 -1.31 -25.10
N ALA A 202 -4.68 -0.56 -24.05
CA ALA A 202 -3.35 -0.59 -23.44
C ALA A 202 -3.08 -1.88 -22.65
N GLY A 203 -4.06 -2.78 -22.51
CA GLY A 203 -3.98 -3.99 -21.71
C GLY A 203 -3.78 -3.69 -20.22
N LEU A 204 -4.37 -2.61 -19.72
CA LEU A 204 -4.29 -2.21 -18.32
C LEU A 204 -5.62 -2.53 -17.62
N PRO A 205 -5.63 -3.37 -16.58
CA PRO A 205 -6.84 -3.54 -15.78
C PRO A 205 -7.17 -2.22 -15.06
N PRO A 206 -8.45 -1.92 -14.81
CA PRO A 206 -8.83 -0.80 -13.94
C PRO A 206 -8.06 -0.87 -12.61
N ILE A 207 -7.47 0.25 -12.18
CA ILE A 207 -6.55 0.27 -11.03
C ILE A 207 -7.20 -0.25 -9.74
N CYS A 208 -8.51 -0.04 -9.55
CA CYS A 208 -9.25 -0.58 -8.42
C CYS A 208 -9.28 -2.12 -8.40
N LEU A 209 -9.44 -2.76 -9.56
CA LEU A 209 -9.40 -4.23 -9.69
C LEU A 209 -7.97 -4.74 -9.51
N HIS A 210 -6.97 -3.99 -9.98
CA HIS A 210 -5.57 -4.33 -9.73
C HIS A 210 -5.23 -4.32 -8.23
N LEU A 211 -5.67 -3.29 -7.48
CA LEU A 211 -5.50 -3.22 -6.03
C LEU A 211 -6.27 -4.33 -5.30
N HIS A 212 -7.47 -4.66 -5.77
CA HIS A 212 -8.24 -5.80 -5.25
C HIS A 212 -7.48 -7.12 -5.41
N LYS A 213 -6.96 -7.38 -6.62
CA LYS A 213 -6.13 -8.54 -6.91
C LYS A 213 -4.90 -8.60 -6.01
N LEU A 214 -4.19 -7.48 -5.80
CA LEU A 214 -3.03 -7.43 -4.91
C LEU A 214 -3.41 -7.70 -3.44
N SER A 215 -4.56 -7.19 -3.00
CA SER A 215 -5.06 -7.42 -1.65
C SER A 215 -5.41 -8.88 -1.42
N GLN A 216 -6.12 -9.52 -2.37
CA GLN A 216 -6.39 -10.95 -2.33
C GLN A 216 -5.10 -11.76 -2.31
N ARG A 217 -4.14 -11.44 -3.19
CA ARG A 217 -2.84 -12.12 -3.22
C ARG A 217 -2.09 -12.01 -1.90
N ALA A 218 -2.15 -10.88 -1.21
CA ALA A 218 -1.55 -10.72 0.11
C ALA A 218 -2.23 -11.61 1.18
N VAL A 219 -3.56 -11.74 1.11
CA VAL A 219 -4.31 -12.67 1.97
C VAL A 219 -3.90 -14.12 1.71
N PHE A 220 -3.89 -14.54 0.44
CA PHE A 220 -3.44 -15.88 0.05
C PHE A 220 -2.01 -16.17 0.52
N HIS A 221 -1.08 -15.25 0.26
CA HIS A 221 0.31 -15.39 0.68
C HIS A 221 0.46 -15.55 2.20
N THR A 222 -0.39 -14.87 2.98
CA THR A 222 -0.41 -15.04 4.44
C THR A 222 -0.94 -16.42 4.85
N ALA A 223 -1.95 -16.92 4.12
CA ALA A 223 -2.55 -18.24 4.34
C ALA A 223 -1.69 -19.41 3.85
N THR A 224 -0.69 -19.17 2.98
CA THR A 224 0.25 -20.21 2.54
C THR A 224 1.48 -20.32 3.43
N PHE A 225 1.70 -19.37 4.35
CA PHE A 225 2.81 -19.47 5.30
C PHE A 225 2.66 -20.67 6.23
N SER A 226 3.77 -21.26 6.68
CA SER A 226 3.76 -22.26 7.76
C SER A 226 3.14 -21.66 9.03
N ASP A 227 2.50 -22.48 9.85
CA ASP A 227 1.92 -22.01 11.11
C ASP A 227 2.98 -21.35 12.03
N SER A 228 4.24 -21.80 11.95
CA SER A 228 5.39 -21.22 12.65
C SER A 228 5.89 -19.87 12.10
N HIS A 229 5.39 -19.41 10.96
CA HIS A 229 5.87 -18.18 10.34
C HIS A 229 5.51 -16.95 11.21
N PRO A 230 6.43 -16.02 11.49
CA PRO A 230 6.19 -14.90 12.41
C PRO A 230 4.96 -14.06 12.07
N LEU A 231 4.72 -13.80 10.78
CA LEU A 231 3.52 -13.06 10.36
C LEU A 231 2.22 -13.85 10.59
N ARG A 232 2.23 -15.17 10.43
CA ARG A 232 1.04 -16.01 10.63
C ARG A 232 0.76 -16.24 12.11
N SER A 233 1.81 -16.49 12.88
CA SER A 233 1.74 -16.58 14.33
C SER A 233 1.27 -15.27 14.98
N LEU A 234 1.71 -14.11 14.46
CA LEU A 234 1.24 -12.81 14.92
C LEU A 234 -0.28 -12.62 14.70
N MET A 235 -0.83 -13.12 13.60
CA MET A 235 -2.27 -13.06 13.32
C MET A 235 -3.09 -13.95 14.26
N ARG A 236 -2.58 -15.15 14.56
CA ARG A 236 -3.21 -16.11 15.47
C ARG A 236 -3.03 -15.77 16.95
N GLY A 237 -2.05 -14.92 17.27
CA GLY A 237 -1.69 -14.60 18.65
C GLY A 237 -0.97 -15.73 19.38
N GLU A 238 -0.42 -16.71 18.66
CA GLU A 238 0.29 -17.85 19.27
C GLU A 238 1.57 -17.39 19.98
N HIS A 239 2.32 -16.45 19.37
CA HIS A 239 3.47 -15.78 20.01
C HIS A 239 3.09 -14.51 20.75
N ALA A 240 1.80 -14.17 20.87
CA ALA A 240 1.38 -13.06 21.71
C ALA A 240 1.85 -13.34 23.14
N LYS A 241 1.48 -14.49 23.73
CA LYS A 241 1.71 -14.80 25.15
C LYS A 241 3.15 -14.62 25.66
N THR A 242 4.16 -14.76 24.81
CA THR A 242 5.59 -14.60 25.14
C THR A 242 6.17 -13.21 24.85
N VAL A 243 5.46 -12.38 24.07
CA VAL A 243 5.87 -11.02 23.70
C VAL A 243 5.20 -10.03 24.63
N ILE A 244 5.92 -8.97 25.02
CA ILE A 244 5.36 -7.92 25.88
C ILE A 244 4.12 -7.32 25.19
N PRO A 245 2.94 -7.26 25.85
CA PRO A 245 1.66 -6.78 25.28
C PRO A 245 1.63 -5.27 24.92
N ALA A 246 2.80 -4.63 24.83
CA ALA A 246 2.98 -3.22 24.55
C ALA A 246 2.65 -2.84 23.09
N LEU A 247 2.68 -3.79 22.15
CA LEU A 247 2.56 -3.47 20.71
C LEU A 247 1.13 -3.16 20.21
N GLY A 248 0.10 -3.23 21.05
CA GLY A 248 -1.26 -2.82 20.66
C GLY A 248 -1.85 -3.56 19.43
N ALA A 249 -1.24 -4.68 19.03
CA ALA A 249 -1.63 -5.43 17.85
C ALA A 249 -3.01 -6.06 18.02
N SER A 250 -3.72 -6.26 16.91
CA SER A 250 -5.08 -6.83 16.90
C SER A 250 -5.16 -8.16 17.63
N CYS A 251 -4.11 -8.98 17.58
CA CYS A 251 -4.01 -10.26 18.29
C CYS A 251 -4.10 -10.16 19.83
N TRP A 252 -3.87 -8.99 20.40
CA TRP A 252 -4.02 -8.71 21.84
C TRP A 252 -5.39 -8.14 22.21
N MET A 253 -6.24 -7.87 21.22
CA MET A 253 -7.60 -7.38 21.43
C MET A 253 -8.56 -8.55 21.57
N SER A 254 -9.62 -8.39 22.39
CA SER A 254 -10.71 -9.37 22.42
C SER A 254 -11.36 -9.52 21.04
N ALA A 255 -11.92 -10.69 20.73
CA ALA A 255 -12.54 -10.97 19.44
C ALA A 255 -13.61 -9.92 19.05
N ASP A 256 -14.41 -9.45 20.01
CA ASP A 256 -15.40 -8.39 19.77
C ASP A 256 -14.76 -7.06 19.39
N ARG A 257 -13.61 -6.72 20.00
CA ARG A 257 -12.86 -5.52 19.65
C ARG A 257 -12.20 -5.66 18.28
N GLN A 258 -11.65 -6.82 17.94
CA GLN A 258 -11.08 -7.08 16.62
C GLN A 258 -12.12 -6.86 15.52
N LYS A 259 -13.37 -7.35 15.69
CA LYS A 259 -14.49 -7.11 14.76
C LYS A 259 -14.82 -5.63 14.55
N MET A 260 -14.55 -4.77 15.54
CA MET A 260 -14.76 -3.32 15.41
C MET A 260 -13.63 -2.59 14.68
N VAL A 261 -12.44 -3.20 14.59
CA VAL A 261 -11.28 -2.63 13.92
C VAL A 261 -11.33 -3.00 12.44
N ARG A 262 -11.47 -1.98 11.59
CA ARG A 262 -11.40 -2.12 10.13
C ARG A 262 -10.03 -1.67 9.67
N ASP A 263 -9.16 -2.64 9.39
CA ASP A 263 -7.85 -2.47 8.77
C ASP A 263 -7.51 -3.71 7.92
N ALA A 264 -6.36 -3.69 7.25
CA ALA A 264 -5.91 -4.83 6.45
C ALA A 264 -5.54 -6.07 7.28
N VAL A 265 -5.10 -5.90 8.52
CA VAL A 265 -4.67 -7.00 9.38
C VAL A 265 -5.89 -7.82 9.79
N THR A 266 -6.94 -7.16 10.27
CA THR A 266 -8.22 -7.79 10.62
C THR A 266 -8.95 -8.34 9.40
N GLU A 267 -8.86 -7.67 8.25
CA GLU A 267 -9.36 -8.21 6.98
C GLU A 267 -8.67 -9.52 6.60
N THR A 268 -7.33 -9.55 6.66
CA THR A 268 -6.57 -10.78 6.35
C THR A 268 -6.93 -11.87 7.35
N ASN A 269 -6.96 -11.58 8.65
CA ASN A 269 -7.30 -12.57 9.67
C ASN A 269 -8.70 -13.16 9.48
N GLY A 270 -9.69 -12.33 9.15
CA GLY A 270 -11.06 -12.78 8.87
C GLY A 270 -11.18 -13.63 7.60
N LYS A 271 -10.34 -13.38 6.59
CA LYS A 271 -10.39 -14.10 5.31
C LYS A 271 -9.57 -15.39 5.29
N ILE A 272 -8.47 -15.49 6.05
CA ILE A 272 -7.60 -16.68 6.06
C ILE A 272 -8.39 -17.97 6.27
N HIS A 273 -9.35 -17.99 7.21
CA HIS A 273 -10.13 -19.18 7.54
C HIS A 273 -11.23 -19.51 6.52
N THR A 274 -11.55 -18.60 5.61
CA THR A 274 -12.56 -18.80 4.55
C THR A 274 -11.97 -19.37 3.27
N LEU A 275 -10.64 -19.42 3.16
CA LEU A 275 -9.98 -19.93 1.98
C LEU A 275 -10.09 -21.46 1.95
N THR A 276 -10.78 -21.98 0.94
CA THR A 276 -10.89 -23.42 0.67
C THR A 276 -9.77 -23.93 -0.23
N GLU A 277 -9.05 -23.02 -0.87
CA GLU A 277 -7.97 -23.32 -1.81
C GLU A 277 -6.73 -23.80 -1.04
N VAL A 278 -6.34 -25.06 -1.26
CA VAL A 278 -5.12 -25.63 -0.72
C VAL A 278 -4.00 -25.37 -1.72
N PHE A 279 -3.08 -24.47 -1.38
CA PHE A 279 -1.88 -24.26 -2.17
C PHE A 279 -0.75 -25.13 -1.62
N SER A 280 -0.36 -26.16 -2.37
CA SER A 280 0.87 -26.89 -2.07
C SER A 280 2.06 -25.94 -2.30
N PRO A 281 2.89 -25.65 -1.28
CA PRO A 281 4.06 -24.77 -1.43
C PRO A 281 5.02 -25.24 -2.53
N THR A 282 5.00 -26.55 -2.80
CA THR A 282 5.80 -27.26 -3.80
C THR A 282 4.89 -28.05 -4.75
N ALA A 283 3.79 -27.44 -5.20
CA ALA A 283 3.00 -28.04 -6.28
C ALA A 283 3.89 -28.33 -7.49
N GLU A 284 3.78 -29.52 -8.09
CA GLU A 284 4.56 -29.90 -9.28
C GLU A 284 4.37 -28.91 -10.43
N GLU A 285 3.20 -28.29 -10.54
CA GLU A 285 2.86 -27.26 -11.54
C GLU A 285 3.69 -25.97 -11.39
N ASN A 286 4.25 -25.72 -10.20
CA ASN A 286 5.11 -24.55 -9.94
C ASN A 286 6.57 -24.79 -10.33
N THR A 287 6.93 -26.04 -10.65
CA THR A 287 8.28 -26.41 -11.08
C THR A 287 8.60 -25.68 -12.39
N PRO A 288 9.80 -25.06 -12.51
CA PRO A 288 10.21 -24.47 -13.78
C PRO A 288 10.09 -25.49 -14.92
N GLY A 289 9.41 -25.15 -16.02
CA GLY A 289 9.16 -26.07 -17.14
C GLY A 289 7.79 -26.76 -17.13
N GLU A 290 7.08 -26.77 -16.00
CA GLU A 290 5.76 -27.42 -15.82
C GLU A 290 4.59 -26.44 -15.93
N ARG A 291 4.88 -25.13 -15.94
CA ARG A 291 3.85 -24.10 -16.06
C ARG A 291 3.18 -24.21 -17.41
N LEU A 292 1.87 -23.95 -17.48
CA LEU A 292 1.13 -23.81 -18.74
C LEU A 292 1.87 -22.97 -19.82
N PRO A 293 2.43 -21.78 -19.50
CA PRO A 293 3.23 -21.00 -20.46
C PRO A 293 4.54 -21.67 -20.90
N ASP A 294 5.12 -22.56 -20.10
CA ASP A 294 6.37 -23.25 -20.42
C ASP A 294 6.11 -24.52 -21.26
N ARG A 295 5.13 -25.35 -20.87
CA ARG A 295 4.77 -26.61 -21.57
C ARG A 295 4.02 -26.40 -22.87
N HIS A 296 3.26 -25.31 -22.96
CA HIS A 296 2.36 -25.04 -24.07
C HIS A 296 2.55 -23.64 -24.61
N GLN A 297 3.81 -23.17 -24.67
CA GLN A 297 4.15 -21.86 -25.22
C GLN A 297 3.52 -21.64 -26.61
N GLY A 298 3.50 -22.67 -27.47
CA GLY A 298 2.87 -22.62 -28.80
C GLY A 298 1.33 -22.65 -28.80
N ARG A 299 0.67 -22.97 -27.68
CA ARG A 299 -0.80 -22.90 -27.52
C ARG A 299 -1.24 -21.61 -26.86
N VAL A 300 -0.31 -20.88 -26.23
CA VAL A 300 -0.55 -19.56 -25.65
C VAL A 300 -0.16 -18.52 -26.70
N LEU A 301 -1.12 -18.12 -27.52
CA LEU A 301 -0.95 -17.01 -28.45
C LEU A 301 -0.91 -15.70 -27.65
N PHE A 302 0.29 -15.16 -27.47
CA PHE A 302 0.43 -13.77 -27.07
C PHE A 302 0.09 -12.92 -28.28
N ASP A 303 -0.94 -12.11 -28.10
CA ASP A 303 -1.45 -11.26 -29.16
C ASP A 303 -0.54 -10.05 -29.32
N GLU A 304 0.59 -10.28 -30.01
CA GLU A 304 1.55 -9.25 -30.38
C GLU A 304 1.00 -8.49 -31.58
N PHE A 305 0.16 -7.49 -31.30
CA PHE A 305 -0.31 -6.57 -32.33
C PHE A 305 0.90 -5.87 -32.97
N ASP A 306 1.20 -6.20 -34.22
CA ASP A 306 2.17 -5.49 -35.05
C ASP A 306 1.48 -4.27 -35.71
N PRO A 307 1.79 -3.04 -35.26
CA PRO A 307 1.16 -1.83 -35.79
C PRO A 307 1.67 -1.45 -37.20
N LYS A 308 2.65 -2.16 -37.77
CA LYS A 308 3.32 -1.78 -39.02
C LYS A 308 2.83 -2.51 -40.26
N GLY A 309 1.99 -3.55 -40.12
CA GLY A 309 1.42 -4.25 -41.27
C GLY A 309 0.36 -3.41 -42.00
N GLU A 310 0.34 -3.47 -43.33
CA GLU A 310 -0.76 -2.90 -44.11
C GLU A 310 -2.10 -3.51 -43.65
N ASP A 311 -3.07 -2.63 -43.37
CA ASP A 311 -4.39 -2.94 -42.80
C ASP A 311 -4.41 -3.60 -41.41
N ALA A 312 -3.38 -3.38 -40.58
CA ALA A 312 -3.31 -3.96 -39.23
C ALA A 312 -4.52 -3.59 -38.34
N LEU A 313 -5.03 -2.36 -38.42
CA LEU A 313 -6.15 -1.89 -37.59
C LEU A 313 -7.52 -2.49 -37.99
N PRO A 314 -7.93 -2.47 -39.28
CA PRO A 314 -9.14 -3.15 -39.72
C PRO A 314 -9.15 -4.65 -39.42
N LYS A 315 -8.04 -5.35 -39.70
CA LYS A 315 -7.89 -6.79 -39.41
C LYS A 315 -7.95 -7.09 -37.92
N ARG A 316 -7.38 -6.20 -37.10
CA ARG A 316 -7.43 -6.33 -35.64
C ARG A 316 -8.85 -6.16 -35.10
N ARG A 317 -9.59 -5.19 -35.64
CA ARG A 317 -10.98 -4.95 -35.28
C ARG A 317 -11.86 -6.15 -35.63
N SER A 318 -11.74 -6.67 -36.85
CA SER A 318 -12.52 -7.85 -37.27
C SER A 318 -12.20 -9.08 -36.42
N PHE A 319 -10.94 -9.28 -36.03
CA PHE A 319 -10.53 -10.37 -35.15
C PHE A 319 -11.14 -10.24 -33.74
N LEU A 320 -11.05 -9.05 -33.12
CA LEU A 320 -11.65 -8.81 -31.80
C LEU A 320 -13.18 -8.94 -31.81
N ASP A 321 -13.84 -8.44 -32.86
CA ASP A 321 -15.29 -8.60 -33.04
C ASP A 321 -15.68 -10.08 -33.20
N THR A 322 -14.82 -10.90 -33.82
CA THR A 322 -15.04 -12.34 -33.98
C THR A 322 -14.88 -13.08 -32.65
N LEU A 323 -13.82 -12.78 -31.88
CA LEU A 323 -13.61 -13.35 -30.55
C LEU A 323 -14.73 -12.96 -29.58
N GLN A 324 -15.19 -11.70 -29.62
CA GLN A 324 -16.29 -11.24 -28.79
C GLN A 324 -17.60 -11.99 -29.11
N ARG A 325 -17.86 -12.24 -30.40
CA ARG A 325 -19.01 -13.05 -30.85
C ARG A 325 -18.90 -14.50 -30.38
N GLN A 326 -17.73 -15.12 -30.50
CA GLN A 326 -17.49 -16.49 -30.02
C GLN A 326 -17.67 -16.62 -28.51
N ALA A 327 -17.12 -15.68 -27.74
CA ALA A 327 -17.28 -15.65 -26.28
C ALA A 327 -18.74 -15.41 -25.87
N ALA A 328 -19.50 -14.62 -26.64
CA ALA A 328 -20.93 -14.42 -26.42
C ALA A 328 -21.75 -15.69 -26.72
N GLN A 329 -21.40 -16.44 -27.77
CA GLN A 329 -22.04 -17.72 -28.10
C GLN A 329 -21.77 -18.81 -27.05
N GLN A 330 -20.54 -18.87 -26.53
CA GLN A 330 -20.19 -19.79 -25.44
C GLN A 330 -20.89 -19.47 -24.11
N ARG A 331 -21.26 -18.20 -23.87
CA ARG A 331 -22.07 -17.80 -22.71
C ARG A 331 -23.55 -18.16 -22.84
N GLY A 332 -24.06 -18.36 -24.06
CA GLY A 332 -25.45 -18.79 -24.30
C GLY A 332 -25.65 -20.31 -24.30
N THR A 333 -24.59 -21.10 -24.09
CA THR A 333 -24.57 -22.56 -24.24
C THR A 333 -24.03 -23.29 -23.01
N LEU A 334 -24.13 -22.66 -21.83
CA LEU A 334 -23.97 -23.35 -20.55
C LEU A 334 -25.37 -23.60 -19.96
N PRO A 335 -25.71 -24.84 -19.56
CA PRO A 335 -26.97 -25.14 -18.85
C PRO A 335 -27.06 -24.43 -17.49
#